data_AF-A0A1H9VFB3-F1
#
_entry.id   AF-A0A1H9VFB3-F1
#
_cell.length_a   1.000
_cell.length_b   1.000
_cell.length_c   1.000
_cell.angle_alpha   90.00
_cell.angle_beta   90.00
_cell.angle_gamma   90.00
#
_symmetry.space_group_name_H-M   'P 1'
#
loop_
_entity.id
_entity.type
_entity.pdbx_description
1 polymer ?
#
loop_
_entity_poly.entity_id
_entity_poly.type
_entity_poly.pdbx_seq_one_letter_code
_entity_poly.pdbx_strand_id
1 'polypeptide(L)'
;MVSAPARRDVVRFMVSRGLSERRALRVIRMSASALRYQPAPDRNETLRERIVAMAHRHRRYGAGMIYLKLRQAGEPVNHKRVERLYAEARLQVKRRKRKKVPMSERKPLGRPGAAN
;
A
#
# COMPACT_ATOMS: atom_id res chain seq x y z
N MET A 1 -15.60 15.59 12.04
CA MET A 1 -16.34 14.30 12.07
C MET A 1 -15.64 13.36 13.05
N VAL A 2 -16.34 12.80 14.04
CA VAL A 2 -15.70 11.94 15.07
C VAL A 2 -15.57 10.51 14.57
N SER A 3 -14.40 9.88 14.78
CA SER A 3 -14.13 8.51 14.33
C SER A 3 -14.95 7.46 15.08
N ALA A 4 -15.21 6.32 14.45
CA ALA A 4 -15.94 5.22 15.09
C ALA A 4 -15.24 4.69 16.37
N PRO A 5 -13.91 4.51 16.43
CA PRO A 5 -13.22 4.14 17.66
C PRO A 5 -13.44 5.14 18.79
N ALA A 6 -13.30 6.44 18.54
CA ALA A 6 -13.50 7.46 19.55
C ALA A 6 -14.92 7.44 20.13
N ARG A 7 -15.94 7.20 19.29
CA ARG A 7 -17.33 7.03 19.76
C ARG A 7 -17.51 5.79 20.62
N ARG A 8 -16.81 4.67 20.34
CA ARG A 8 -16.84 3.47 21.19
C ARG A 8 -16.23 3.75 22.57
N ASP A 9 -15.13 4.49 22.61
CA ASP A 9 -14.45 4.83 23.86
C ASP A 9 -15.33 5.71 24.76
N VAL A 10 -16.06 6.66 24.18
CA VAL A 10 -17.04 7.45 24.92
C VAL A 10 -18.18 6.58 25.46
N VAL A 11 -18.71 5.64 24.68
CA VAL A 11 -19.74 4.70 25.18
C VAL A 11 -19.22 3.89 26.36
N ARG A 12 -18.01 3.34 26.26
CA ARG A 12 -17.36 2.58 27.34
C ARG A 12 -17.15 3.44 28.58
N PHE A 13 -16.72 4.68 28.41
CA PHE A 13 -16.56 5.66 29.49
C PHE A 13 -17.89 5.99 30.17
N MET A 14 -18.96 6.23 29.41
CA MET A 14 -20.28 6.49 29.98
C MET A 14 -20.79 5.29 30.79
N VAL A 15 -20.55 4.08 30.30
CA VAL A 15 -20.90 2.84 31.00
C VAL A 15 -20.10 2.68 32.29
N SER A 16 -18.79 2.95 32.29
CA SER A 16 -17.97 2.90 33.51
C SER A 16 -18.36 3.96 34.55
N ARG A 17 -19.04 5.03 34.13
CA ARG A 17 -19.61 6.07 34.99
C ARG A 17 -21.05 5.77 35.46
N GLY A 18 -21.56 4.57 35.19
CA GLY A 18 -22.84 4.08 35.73
C GLY A 18 -24.05 4.19 34.78
N LEU A 19 -23.86 4.58 33.52
CA LEU A 19 -24.94 4.49 32.53
C LEU A 19 -25.10 3.04 32.03
N SER A 20 -26.33 2.64 31.72
CA SER A 20 -26.54 1.39 30.98
C SER A 20 -26.03 1.50 29.55
N GLU A 21 -25.50 0.40 29.00
CA GLU A 21 -25.01 0.34 27.61
C GLU A 21 -26.07 0.86 26.62
N ARG A 22 -27.34 0.48 26.79
CA ARG A 22 -28.46 0.96 25.96
C ARG A 22 -28.61 2.49 26.00
N ARG A 23 -28.47 3.11 27.19
CA ARG A 23 -28.58 4.56 27.36
C ARG A 23 -27.37 5.26 26.74
N ALA A 24 -26.16 4.78 26.98
CA ALA A 24 -24.93 5.32 26.41
C ALA A 24 -24.96 5.27 24.86
N LEU A 25 -25.36 4.14 24.28
CA LEU A 25 -25.51 3.99 22.82
C LEU A 25 -26.55 4.95 22.22
N ARG A 26 -27.65 5.21 22.93
CA ARG A 26 -28.68 6.17 22.50
C ARG A 26 -28.15 7.60 22.50
N VAL A 27 -27.41 8.02 23.54
CA VAL A 27 -26.78 9.35 23.60
C VAL A 27 -25.80 9.52 22.45
N ILE A 28 -24.96 8.51 22.21
CA ILE A 28 -23.93 8.57 21.17
C ILE A 28 -24.48 8.32 19.77
N ARG A 29 -25.73 7.86 19.63
CA ARG A 29 -26.34 7.43 18.35
C ARG A 29 -25.49 6.39 17.62
N MET A 30 -25.12 5.33 18.33
CA MET A 30 -24.33 4.20 17.83
C MET A 30 -25.10 2.90 18.00
N SER A 31 -25.00 1.97 17.05
CA SER A 31 -25.59 0.63 17.19
C SER A 31 -24.76 -0.24 18.14
N ALA A 32 -25.41 -1.21 18.80
CA ALA A 32 -24.70 -2.18 19.63
C ALA A 32 -23.69 -3.02 18.81
N SER A 33 -24.01 -3.34 17.55
CA SER A 33 -23.10 -4.03 16.65
C SER A 33 -21.83 -3.23 16.37
N ALA A 34 -21.94 -1.91 16.23
CA ALA A 34 -20.78 -1.04 16.04
C ALA A 34 -19.89 -0.96 17.29
N LEU A 35 -20.46 -1.04 18.50
CA LEU A 35 -19.70 -1.13 19.75
C LEU A 35 -18.91 -2.44 19.87
N ARG A 36 -19.53 -3.56 19.46
CA ARG A 36 -18.98 -4.92 19.56
C ARG A 36 -18.08 -5.30 18.40
N TYR A 37 -18.03 -4.50 17.35
CA TYR A 37 -17.21 -4.78 16.18
C TYR A 37 -15.73 -4.87 16.55
N GLN A 38 -15.13 -6.01 16.26
CA GLN A 38 -13.69 -6.25 16.32
C GLN A 38 -13.15 -6.34 14.89
N PRO A 39 -12.15 -5.51 14.52
CA PRO A 39 -11.48 -5.64 13.23
C PRO A 39 -10.85 -7.03 13.09
N ALA A 40 -10.91 -7.60 11.89
CA ALA A 40 -10.19 -8.83 11.61
C ALA A 40 -8.66 -8.58 11.69
N PRO A 41 -7.87 -9.53 12.24
CA PRO A 41 -6.43 -9.39 12.28
C PRO A 41 -5.83 -9.35 10.87
N ASP A 42 -4.75 -8.58 10.67
CA ASP A 42 -4.08 -8.52 9.38
C ASP A 42 -3.30 -9.82 9.12
N ARG A 43 -3.83 -10.67 8.23
CA ARG A 43 -3.20 -11.92 7.80
C ARG A 43 -2.04 -11.71 6.82
N ASN A 44 -1.67 -10.47 6.51
CA ASN A 44 -0.63 -10.15 5.54
C ASN A 44 0.70 -9.77 6.18
N GLU A 45 0.79 -9.65 7.51
CA GLU A 45 1.99 -9.16 8.20
C GLU A 45 3.24 -9.95 7.82
N THR A 46 3.19 -11.28 7.97
CA THR A 46 4.30 -12.18 7.62
C THR A 46 4.72 -12.09 6.15
N LEU A 47 3.74 -12.04 5.23
CA LEU A 47 4.00 -11.90 3.80
C LEU A 47 4.58 -10.52 3.48
N ARG A 48 4.14 -9.46 4.15
CA ARG A 48 4.65 -8.10 3.98
C ARG A 48 6.11 -8.02 4.38
N GLU A 49 6.48 -8.56 5.54
CA GLU A 49 7.86 -8.64 5.99
C GLU A 49 8.75 -9.38 5.00
N ARG A 50 8.27 -10.52 4.48
CA ARG A 50 8.97 -11.32 3.46
C ARG A 50 9.22 -10.50 2.18
N ILE A 51 8.19 -9.81 1.69
CA ILE A 51 8.26 -8.94 0.50
C ILE A 51 9.28 -7.82 0.73
N VAL A 52 9.22 -7.15 1.88
CA VAL A 52 10.13 -6.07 2.25
C VAL A 52 11.57 -6.57 2.30
N ALA A 53 11.83 -7.70 2.97
CA ALA A 53 13.15 -8.30 3.05
C ALA A 53 13.73 -8.63 1.66
N MET A 54 12.92 -9.20 0.77
CA MET A 54 13.35 -9.49 -0.61
C MET A 54 13.57 -8.23 -1.44
N ALA A 55 12.73 -7.21 -1.30
CA ALA A 55 12.89 -5.95 -2.01
C ALA A 55 14.16 -5.21 -1.56
N HIS A 56 14.52 -5.28 -0.27
CA HIS A 56 15.79 -4.72 0.23
C HIS A 56 16.99 -5.51 -0.27
N ARG A 57 16.92 -6.85 -0.30
CA ARG A 57 17.97 -7.70 -0.87
C ARG A 57 18.16 -7.45 -2.37
N HIS A 58 17.07 -7.22 -3.10
CA HIS A 58 17.06 -7.05 -4.55
C HIS A 58 16.44 -5.71 -4.97
N ARG A 59 17.15 -4.61 -4.71
CA ARG A 59 16.66 -3.23 -4.92
C ARG A 59 16.19 -2.88 -6.34
N ARG A 60 16.59 -3.66 -7.34
CA ARG A 60 16.20 -3.48 -8.76
C ARG A 60 14.92 -4.23 -9.13
N TYR A 61 14.46 -5.15 -8.29
CA TYR A 61 13.29 -5.97 -8.57
C TYR A 61 12.03 -5.16 -8.29
N GLY A 62 11.10 -5.18 -9.25
CA GLY A 62 9.72 -4.74 -9.02
C GLY A 62 8.84 -5.88 -8.51
N ALA A 63 7.56 -5.58 -8.27
CA ALA A 63 6.60 -6.53 -7.71
C ALA A 63 6.54 -7.88 -8.46
N GLY A 64 6.60 -7.87 -9.80
CA GLY A 64 6.59 -9.10 -10.61
C GLY A 64 7.79 -10.02 -10.35
N MET A 65 8.99 -9.46 -10.17
CA MET A 65 10.19 -10.23 -9.86
C MET A 65 10.17 -10.76 -8.42
N ILE A 66 9.65 -9.98 -7.48
CA ILE A 66 9.46 -10.43 -6.10
C ILE A 66 8.44 -11.57 -6.03
N TYR A 67 7.33 -11.46 -6.77
CA TYR A 67 6.36 -12.53 -6.91
C TYR A 67 7.00 -13.81 -7.47
N LEU A 68 7.81 -13.70 -8.52
CA LEU A 68 8.52 -14.86 -9.07
C LEU A 68 9.45 -15.50 -8.05
N LYS A 69 10.17 -14.70 -7.25
CA LYS A 69 11.04 -15.20 -6.17
C LYS A 69 10.27 -15.89 -5.05
N LEU A 70 9.11 -15.35 -4.65
CA LEU A 70 8.20 -15.99 -3.70
C LEU A 70 7.73 -17.36 -4.21
N ARG A 71 7.38 -17.46 -5.50
CA ARG A 71 6.97 -18.73 -6.12
C ARG A 71 8.13 -19.73 -6.19
N GLN A 72 9.35 -19.28 -6.49
CA GLN A 72 10.55 -20.12 -6.46
C GLN A 72 10.85 -20.65 -5.05
N ALA A 73 10.52 -19.88 -4.00
CA ALA A 73 10.61 -20.32 -2.61
C ALA A 73 9.45 -21.24 -2.17
N GLY A 74 8.55 -21.60 -3.08
CA GLY A 74 7.42 -22.51 -2.81
C GLY A 74 6.19 -21.83 -2.20
N GLU A 75 6.15 -20.50 -2.08
CA GLU A 75 5.00 -19.81 -1.46
C GLU A 75 3.83 -19.66 -2.46
N PRO A 76 2.64 -20.24 -2.20
CA PRO A 76 1.48 -20.12 -3.07
C PRO A 76 0.75 -18.79 -2.85
N VAL A 77 1.32 -17.69 -3.34
CA VAL A 77 0.75 -16.34 -3.25
C VAL A 77 0.27 -15.89 -4.63
N ASN A 78 -0.86 -15.18 -4.70
CA ASN A 78 -1.33 -14.56 -5.94
C ASN A 78 -0.51 -13.29 -6.27
N HIS A 79 -0.10 -13.11 -7.53
CA HIS A 79 0.64 -11.92 -7.98
C HIS A 79 -0.06 -10.60 -7.62
N LYS A 80 -1.40 -10.51 -7.73
CA LYS A 80 -2.16 -9.31 -7.37
C LYS A 80 -2.01 -8.95 -5.89
N ARG A 81 -1.92 -9.96 -5.02
CA ARG A 81 -1.72 -9.77 -3.58
C ARG A 81 -0.33 -9.22 -3.30
N VAL A 82 0.69 -9.74 -3.99
CA VAL A 82 2.08 -9.24 -3.89
C VAL A 82 2.15 -7.79 -4.36
N GLU A 83 1.59 -7.47 -5.53
CA GLU A 83 1.58 -6.11 -6.07
C GLU A 83 0.94 -5.10 -5.12
N ARG A 84 -0.21 -5.45 -4.53
CA ARG A 84 -0.88 -4.59 -3.55
C ARG A 84 -0.01 -4.32 -2.32
N LEU A 85 0.51 -5.38 -1.69
CA LEU A 85 1.35 -5.25 -0.49
C LEU A 85 2.66 -4.50 -0.78
N TYR A 86 3.23 -4.70 -1.97
CA TYR A 86 4.42 -4.00 -2.44
C TYR A 86 4.18 -2.50 -2.61
N ALA A 87 3.01 -2.11 -3.16
CA ALA A 87 2.61 -0.73 -3.30
C ALA A 87 2.31 -0.06 -1.94
N GLU A 88 1.60 -0.74 -1.04
CA GLU A 88 1.33 -0.28 0.32
C GLU A 88 2.64 -0.03 1.10
N ALA A 89 3.64 -0.90 0.93
CA ALA A 89 4.97 -0.76 1.52
C ALA A 89 5.85 0.29 0.80
N ARG A 90 5.35 0.96 -0.23
CA ARG A 90 6.05 2.01 -1.01
C ARG A 90 7.39 1.56 -1.60
N LEU A 91 7.49 0.31 -2.01
CA LEU A 91 8.72 -0.30 -2.52
C LEU A 91 8.99 -0.03 -4.01
N GLN A 92 8.20 0.84 -4.66
CA GLN A 92 8.30 1.05 -6.10
C GLN A 92 9.70 1.48 -6.55
N VAL A 93 10.24 0.76 -7.54
CA VAL A 93 11.57 1.04 -8.10
C VAL A 93 11.52 2.40 -8.78
N LYS A 94 12.30 3.35 -8.26
CA LYS A 94 12.37 4.70 -8.83
C LYS A 94 12.94 4.64 -10.25
N ARG A 95 12.15 5.08 -11.22
CA ARG A 95 12.62 5.26 -12.60
C ARG A 95 13.46 6.54 -12.68
N ARG A 96 14.61 6.46 -13.34
CA ARG A 96 15.43 7.65 -13.64
C ARG A 96 14.64 8.54 -14.58
N LYS A 97 14.43 9.81 -14.20
CA LYS A 97 13.84 10.81 -15.07
C LYS A 97 14.82 11.10 -16.22
N ARG A 98 14.36 10.97 -17.47
CA ARG A 98 15.17 11.35 -18.64
C ARG A 98 15.44 12.86 -18.58
N LYS A 99 16.71 13.26 -18.77
CA LYS A 99 17.06 14.69 -18.92
C LYS A 99 16.34 15.21 -20.17
N LYS A 100 15.58 16.29 -20.04
CA LYS A 100 15.06 17.02 -21.21
C LYS A 100 16.26 17.71 -21.85
N VAL A 101 16.64 17.27 -23.05
CA VAL A 101 17.65 17.94 -23.87
C VAL A 101 16.88 18.96 -24.73
N PRO A 102 17.20 20.27 -24.68
CA PRO A 102 16.58 21.24 -25.57
C PRO A 102 16.88 20.84 -27.02
N MET A 103 15.92 21.06 -27.92
CA MET A 103 16.18 20.86 -29.34
C MET A 103 17.23 21.88 -29.77
N SER A 104 18.41 21.39 -30.14
CA SER A 104 19.40 22.21 -30.84
C SER A 104 18.87 22.57 -32.23
N GLU A 105 19.39 23.66 -32.79
CA GLU A 105 19.12 24.04 -34.18
C GLU A 105 19.38 22.84 -35.11
N ARG A 106 18.38 22.50 -35.92
CA ARG A 106 18.47 21.37 -36.85
C ARG A 106 19.34 21.80 -38.02
N LYS A 107 20.58 21.30 -38.07
CA LYS A 107 21.44 21.48 -39.25
C LYS A 107 20.96 20.54 -40.37
N PRO A 108 20.85 21.03 -41.62
CA PRO A 108 20.52 20.16 -42.74
C PRO A 108 21.60 19.10 -42.91
N LEU A 109 21.20 17.88 -43.29
CA LEU A 109 22.14 16.82 -43.64
C LEU A 109 22.96 17.30 -44.85
N GLY A 110 24.29 17.27 -44.72
CA GLY A 110 25.18 17.61 -45.83
C GLY A 110 24.96 16.65 -46.98
N ARG A 111 24.64 17.18 -48.17
CA ARG A 111 24.58 16.38 -49.39
C ARG A 111 26.03 16.16 -49.87
N PRO A 112 26.43 14.92 -50.17
CA PRO A 112 27.75 14.67 -50.75
C PRO A 112 27.84 15.36 -52.13
N GLY A 113 29.00 15.95 -52.41
CA GLY A 113 29.24 16.74 -53.62
C GLY A 113 29.45 15.91 -54.89
N ALA A 114 29.69 14.60 -54.76
CA ALA A 114 29.81 13.67 -55.88
C ALA A 114 29.38 12.27 -55.43
N ALA A 115 28.94 11.46 -56.40
CA ALA A 115 28.83 10.02 -56.21
C ALA A 115 30.23 9.39 -56.21
N ASN A 116 30.36 8.23 -55.56
CA ASN A 116 31.61 7.47 -55.48
C ASN A 116 32.15 7.09 -56.87
#